data_AF-A0A4Q1ULX3-F1
#
_entry.id   AF-A0A4Q1ULX3-F1
#
_cell.length_a   1.000
_cell.length_b   1.000
_cell.length_c   1.000
_cell.angle_alpha   90.00
_cell.angle_beta   90.00
_cell.angle_gamma   90.00
#
_symmetry.space_group_name_H-M   'P 1'
#
loop_
_entity.id
_entity.type
_entity.pdbx_description
1 polymer ?
#
loop_
_entity_poly.entity_id
_entity_poly.type
_entity_poly.pdbx_seq_one_letter_code
_entity_poly.pdbx_strand_id
1 'polypeptide(L)'
;MTKRSHQIDHLDPLIRDALSWVILLKSGEATLDDAEQLMDWRARSSAHEEAFRDAVRCWRSIGAALAGSRAAPAPRQRRKSKSKPRA
;
A
#
# COMPACT_ATOMS: atom_id res chain seq x y z
N MET A 1 -27.99 -8.79 4.49
CA MET A 1 -26.70 -9.15 5.11
C MET A 1 -25.59 -8.92 4.10
N THR A 2 -24.57 -8.15 4.44
CA THR A 2 -23.64 -7.47 3.53
C THR A 2 -22.72 -8.41 2.73
N LYS A 3 -22.81 -8.30 1.39
CA LYS A 3 -22.03 -9.04 0.37
C LYS A 3 -20.50 -8.87 0.47
N ARG A 4 -20.01 -7.93 1.29
CA ARG A 4 -18.58 -7.67 1.55
C ARG A 4 -17.90 -8.70 2.44
N SER A 5 -18.65 -9.36 3.33
CA SER A 5 -18.06 -10.27 4.33
C SER A 5 -17.61 -11.59 3.72
N HIS A 6 -18.28 -12.08 2.67
CA HIS A 6 -17.92 -13.32 1.96
C HIS A 6 -16.77 -13.16 0.96
N GLN A 7 -16.41 -11.94 0.54
CA GLN A 7 -15.32 -11.72 -0.42
C GLN A 7 -13.94 -11.89 0.24
N ILE A 8 -13.85 -11.68 1.56
CA ILE A 8 -12.62 -11.85 2.34
C ILE A 8 -12.34 -13.34 2.62
N ASP A 9 -13.38 -14.20 2.56
CA ASP A 9 -13.32 -15.63 2.90
C ASP A 9 -12.59 -16.50 1.85
N HIS A 10 -12.35 -15.97 0.65
CA HIS A 10 -11.60 -16.66 -0.42
C HIS A 10 -10.10 -16.32 -0.45
N LEU A 11 -9.62 -15.47 0.46
CA LEU A 11 -8.20 -15.15 0.49
C LEU A 11 -7.44 -16.34 1.07
N ASP A 12 -6.36 -16.73 0.38
CA ASP A 12 -5.46 -17.76 0.88
C ASP A 12 -5.07 -17.44 2.33
N PRO A 13 -5.19 -18.40 3.27
CA PRO A 13 -4.97 -18.16 4.70
C PRO A 13 -3.59 -17.55 4.96
N LEU A 14 -2.60 -17.88 4.12
CA LEU A 14 -1.25 -17.36 4.24
C LEU A 14 -1.15 -15.89 3.87
N ILE A 15 -1.89 -15.46 2.84
CA ILE A 15 -1.98 -14.05 2.45
C ILE A 15 -2.72 -13.25 3.53
N ARG A 16 -3.74 -13.84 4.16
CA ARG A 16 -4.43 -13.21 5.30
C ARG A 16 -3.46 -12.97 6.46
N ASP A 17 -2.69 -13.98 6.85
CA ASP A 17 -1.72 -13.85 7.93
C ASP A 17 -0.61 -12.84 7.57
N ALA A 18 -0.14 -12.84 6.32
CA ALA A 18 0.80 -11.85 5.82
C ALA A 18 0.26 -10.40 5.93
N LEU A 19 -1.01 -10.17 5.58
CA LEU A 19 -1.64 -8.86 5.71
C LEU A 19 -1.79 -8.43 7.17
N SER A 20 -2.13 -9.36 8.08
CA SER A 20 -2.19 -9.08 9.51
C SER A 20 -0.85 -8.56 10.05
N TRP A 21 0.26 -9.18 9.66
CA TRP A 21 1.61 -8.71 10.00
C TRP A 21 1.91 -7.32 9.43
N VAL A 22 1.55 -7.07 8.17
CA VAL A 22 1.74 -5.74 7.56
C VAL A 22 0.93 -4.66 8.29
N ILE A 23 -0.31 -4.97 8.70
CA ILE A 23 -1.15 -4.05 9.46
C ILE A 23 -0.54 -3.77 10.84
N LEU A 24 -0.10 -4.80 11.56
CA LEU A 24 0.54 -4.65 12.87
C LEU A 24 1.77 -3.72 12.78
N LEU A 25 2.67 -3.96 11.82
CA LEU A 25 3.84 -3.12 11.56
C LEU A 25 3.48 -1.67 11.22
N LYS A 26 2.33 -1.44 10.60
CA LYS A 26 1.88 -0.11 10.18
C LYS A 26 1.00 0.61 11.20
N SER A 27 0.51 -0.09 12.23
CA SER A 27 -0.22 0.51 13.36
C SER A 27 0.65 1.49 14.16
N GLY A 28 1.96 1.23 14.21
CA GLY A 28 2.90 1.99 15.03
C GLY A 28 3.02 1.46 16.47
N GLU A 29 2.30 0.40 16.80
CA GLU A 29 2.35 -0.31 18.09
C GLU A 29 3.23 -1.57 18.04
N ALA A 30 3.80 -1.89 16.87
CA ALA A 30 4.66 -3.06 16.72
C ALA A 30 5.89 -2.95 17.63
N THR A 31 6.09 -3.98 18.43
CA THR A 31 7.20 -4.15 19.34
C THR A 31 8.36 -4.92 18.70
N LEU A 32 9.49 -5.03 19.40
CA LEU A 32 10.61 -5.85 18.94
C LEU A 32 10.24 -7.34 18.92
N ASP A 33 9.43 -7.80 19.89
CA ASP A 33 8.92 -9.17 19.94
C ASP A 33 8.08 -9.50 18.70
N ASP A 34 7.23 -8.57 18.26
CA ASP A 34 6.43 -8.73 17.04
C ASP A 34 7.33 -8.87 15.79
N ALA A 35 8.48 -8.18 15.77
CA ALA A 35 9.43 -8.28 14.68
C ALA A 35 10.15 -9.65 14.67
N GLU A 36 10.49 -10.20 15.83
CA GLU A 36 11.05 -11.54 15.96
C GLU A 36 10.04 -12.61 15.54
N GLN A 37 8.80 -12.53 16.04
CA GLN A 37 7.73 -13.46 15.67
C GLN A 37 7.41 -13.41 14.17
N LEU A 38 7.50 -12.23 13.55
CA LEU A 38 7.39 -12.10 12.10
C LEU A 38 8.55 -12.78 11.37
N MET A 39 9.79 -12.64 11.86
CA MET A 39 10.94 -13.33 11.26
C MET A 39 10.80 -14.85 11.36
N ASP A 40 10.40 -15.37 12.52
CA ASP A 40 10.12 -16.79 12.71
C ASP A 40 9.01 -17.27 11.77
N TRP A 41 7.90 -16.52 11.68
CA TRP A 41 6.79 -16.86 10.80
C TRP A 41 7.20 -16.91 9.33
N ARG A 42 8.01 -15.95 8.86
CA ARG A 42 8.55 -15.93 7.48
C ARG A 42 9.50 -17.10 7.22
N ALA A 43 10.27 -17.51 8.22
CA ALA A 43 11.22 -18.62 8.11
C ALA A 43 10.55 -20.01 8.02
N ARG A 44 9.25 -20.13 8.34
CA ARG A 44 8.54 -21.42 8.34
C ARG A 44 8.49 -22.10 6.97
N SER A 45 8.40 -21.35 5.88
CA SER A 45 8.37 -21.89 4.52
C SER A 45 8.56 -20.79 3.48
N SER A 46 9.05 -21.15 2.28
CA SER A 46 9.12 -20.24 1.13
C SER A 46 7.78 -19.60 0.79
N ALA A 47 6.67 -20.34 0.97
CA ALA A 47 5.34 -19.81 0.76
C ALA A 47 5.01 -18.64 1.71
N HIS A 48 5.47 -18.72 2.98
CA HIS A 48 5.20 -17.67 3.98
C HIS A 48 5.97 -16.39 3.61
N GLU A 49 7.22 -16.54 3.18
CA GLU A 49 8.04 -15.45 2.66
C GLU A 49 7.42 -14.81 1.40
N GLU A 50 6.94 -15.60 0.45
CA GLU A 50 6.29 -15.10 -0.76
C GLU A 50 5.00 -14.34 -0.45
N ALA A 51 4.15 -14.90 0.42
CA ALA A 51 2.92 -14.24 0.86
C ALA A 51 3.20 -12.90 1.55
N PHE A 52 4.24 -12.83 2.39
CA PHE A 52 4.67 -11.58 3.01
C PHE A 52 5.10 -10.54 1.97
N ARG A 53 5.93 -10.95 1.01
CA ARG A 53 6.38 -10.07 -0.07
C ARG A 53 5.21 -9.55 -0.90
N ASP A 54 4.20 -10.37 -1.16
CA ASP A 54 2.98 -9.97 -1.86
C ASP A 54 2.16 -8.96 -1.06
N ALA A 55 1.94 -9.22 0.22
CA ALA A 55 1.26 -8.29 1.13
C ALA A 55 1.96 -6.92 1.17
N VAL A 56 3.30 -6.90 1.29
CA VAL A 56 4.10 -5.66 1.29
C VAL A 56 3.98 -4.93 -0.06
N ARG A 57 4.03 -5.65 -1.18
CA ARG A 57 3.83 -5.06 -2.52
C ARG A 57 2.46 -4.40 -2.64
N CYS A 58 1.40 -5.09 -2.23
CA CYS A 58 0.04 -4.56 -2.22
C CYS A 58 -0.06 -3.28 -1.37
N TRP A 59 0.49 -3.28 -0.16
CA TRP A 59 0.50 -2.11 0.71
C TRP A 59 1.21 -0.90 0.09
N ARG A 60 2.38 -1.11 -0.53
CA ARG A 60 3.12 -0.05 -1.22
C ARG A 60 2.33 0.52 -2.41
N SER A 61 1.67 -0.32 -3.19
CA SER A 61 0.83 0.10 -4.31
C SER A 61 -0.35 0.95 -3.85
N ILE A 62 -1.00 0.57 -2.74
CA ILE A 62 -2.07 1.38 -2.12
C ILE A 62 -1.52 2.74 -1.68
N GLY A 63 -0.38 2.76 -0.98
CA GLY A 63 0.27 4.00 -0.55
C GLY A 63 0.62 4.92 -1.72
N ALA A 64 1.15 4.35 -2.82
CA ALA A 64 1.47 5.09 -4.03
C ALA A 64 0.21 5.65 -4.73
N ALA A 65 -0.87 4.87 -4.80
CA ALA A 65 -2.15 5.32 -5.37
C ALA A 65 -2.75 6.47 -4.54
N LEU A 66 -2.71 6.37 -3.21
CA LEU A 66 -3.18 7.42 -2.31
C LEU A 66 -2.31 8.69 -2.42
N ALA A 67 -0.98 8.53 -2.56
CA ALA A 67 -0.07 9.66 -2.73
C ALA A 67 -0.23 10.36 -4.09
N GLY A 68 -0.40 9.60 -5.18
CA GLY A 68 -0.62 10.11 -6.54
C GLY A 68 -1.99 10.78 -6.73
N SER A 69 -2.95 10.49 -5.85
CA SER A 69 -4.27 11.16 -5.81
C SER A 69 -4.19 12.60 -5.30
N ARG A 70 -3.09 12.99 -4.64
CA ARG A 70 -2.82 14.38 -4.28
C ARG A 70 -2.32 15.10 -5.53
N ALA A 71 -3.28 15.45 -6.39
CA ALA A 71 -3.07 16.16 -7.63
C ALA A 71 -2.08 17.31 -7.43
N ALA A 72 -0.96 17.25 -8.15
CA ALA A 72 -0.08 18.39 -8.29
C ALA A 72 -0.92 19.57 -8.83
N PRO A 73 -0.80 20.79 -8.28
CA PRO A 73 -1.48 21.94 -8.85
C PRO A 73 -1.03 22.09 -10.30
N ALA A 74 -1.98 22.01 -11.23
CA ALA A 74 -1.73 22.15 -12.65
C ALA A 74 -0.87 23.41 -12.90
N PRO A 75 0.18 23.35 -13.73
CA PRO A 75 0.97 24.52 -14.03
C PRO A 75 0.04 25.56 -14.66
N ARG A 76 -0.17 26.69 -13.98
CA ARG A 76 -0.87 27.87 -14.52
C ARG A 76 -0.10 28.29 -15.77
N GLN A 77 -0.58 27.85 -16.92
CA GLN A 77 -0.06 28.26 -18.22
C GLN A 77 -0.29 29.76 -18.31
N ARG A 78 0.76 30.56 -18.03
CA ARG A 78 0.79 31.99 -18.29
C ARG A 78 0.47 32.16 -19.77
N ARG A 79 -0.77 32.55 -20.08
CA ARG A 79 -1.16 33.02 -21.42
C ARG A 79 -0.18 34.16 -21.74
N LYS A 80 0.78 33.90 -22.63
CA LYS A 80 1.60 34.94 -23.24
C LYS A 80 0.65 35.79 -24.07
N SER A 81 0.18 36.89 -23.49
CA SER A 81 -0.39 38.00 -24.23
C SER A 81 0.69 38.49 -25.19
N LYS A 82 0.62 38.07 -26.45
CA LYS A 82 1.40 38.66 -27.53
C LYS A 82 0.77 40.02 -27.83
N SER A 83 1.09 41.02 -27.02
CA SER A 83 0.80 42.41 -27.33
C SER A 83 1.61 42.80 -28.56
N LYS A 84 0.89 43.16 -29.62
CA LYS A 84 1.39 43.67 -30.90
C LYS A 84 2.03 45.05 -30.70
N PRO A 85 3.26 45.34 -31.17
CA PRO A 85 3.68 46.71 -31.37
C PRO A 85 3.17 47.21 -32.73
N ARG A 86 2.61 48.40 -32.68
CA ARG A 86 2.12 49.22 -33.80
C ARG A 86 3.34 49.95 -34.39
N ALA A 87 3.52 49.85 -35.70
CA ALA A 87 4.33 50.74 -36.52
C ALA A 87 3.54 50.97 -37.83
#